data_AF-A0A7V9QCF8-F1
#
_entry.id   AF-A0A7V9QCF8-F1
#
_cell.length_a   1.000
_cell.length_b   1.000
_cell.length_c   1.000
_cell.angle_alpha   90.00
_cell.angle_beta   90.00
_cell.angle_gamma   90.00
#
_symmetry.space_group_name_H-M   'P 1'
#
loop_
_entity.id
_entity.type
_entity.pdbx_description
1 polymer ?
#
loop_
_entity_poly.entity_id
_entity_poly.type
_entity_poly.pdbx_seq_one_letter_code
_entity_poly.pdbx_strand_id
1 'polypeptide(L)' 'MTTPNRDYNERYGIAGDDLRHVDHHFEWGRSKFEGWARGLAGRNGYDVTFQSIGPADAWLGGPTQMAIFRRNQV' A
#
# COMPACT_ATOMS: atom_id res chain seq x y z
N MET A 1 4.95 -6.66 -4.41
CA MET A 1 4.56 -6.75 -2.99
C MET A 1 3.18 -6.13 -2.83
N THR A 2 2.30 -6.76 -2.04
CA THR A 2 0.96 -6.26 -1.73
C THR A 2 0.78 -6.10 -0.23
N THR A 3 -0.11 -5.20 0.18
CA THR A 3 -0.50 -4.99 1.58
C THR A 3 -1.87 -4.32 1.63
N PRO A 4 -2.65 -4.43 2.72
CA PRO A 4 -3.87 -3.65 2.89
C PRO A 4 -3.62 -2.15 2.74
N ASN A 5 -4.60 -1.45 2.17
CA ASN A 5 -4.64 0.01 2.12
C ASN A 5 -5.49 0.56 3.28
N ARG A 6 -4.86 1.10 4.33
CA ARG A 6 -5.60 1.63 5.48
C ARG A 6 -6.58 2.75 5.11
N ASP A 7 -6.28 3.53 4.07
CA ASP A 7 -7.18 4.61 3.62
C ASP A 7 -8.54 4.04 3.20
N TYR A 8 -8.57 2.80 2.67
CA TYR A 8 -9.81 2.15 2.23
C TYR A 8 -10.64 1.56 3.39
N ASN A 9 -10.10 1.49 4.62
CA ASN A 9 -10.80 0.90 5.76
C ASN A 9 -12.13 1.61 6.08
N GLU A 10 -12.21 2.90 5.77
CA GLU A 10 -13.44 3.68 5.86
C GLU A 10 -14.60 3.05 5.06
N ARG A 11 -14.31 2.50 3.87
CA ARG A 11 -15.31 1.80 3.04
C ARG A 11 -15.79 0.48 3.64
N TYR A 12 -15.05 -0.08 4.60
CA TYR A 12 -15.43 -1.26 5.35
C TYR A 12 -16.04 -0.94 6.73
N GLY A 13 -16.21 0.34 7.08
CA GLY A 13 -16.74 0.74 8.38
C GLY A 13 -15.78 0.46 9.54
N ILE A 14 -14.50 0.26 9.27
CA ILE A 14 -13.47 0.06 10.29
C ILE A 14 -12.98 1.44 10.73
N ALA A 15 -13.13 1.74 12.02
CA ALA A 15 -12.94 3.08 12.56
C ALA A 15 -11.62 3.22 13.34
N GLY A 16 -11.13 4.45 13.43
CA GLY A 16 -10.01 4.80 14.30
C GLY A 16 -8.73 4.02 14.00
N ASP A 17 -8.22 3.33 15.02
CA ASP A 17 -6.95 2.61 14.97
C ASP A 17 -7.07 1.12 14.65
N ASP A 18 -8.29 0.62 14.47
CA ASP A 18 -8.55 -0.77 14.16
C ASP A 18 -7.93 -1.20 12.82
N LEU A 19 -7.56 -2.47 12.78
CA LEU A 19 -7.00 -3.14 11.60
C LEU A 19 -8.04 -4.09 11.02
N ARG A 20 -7.95 -4.40 9.73
CA ARG A 20 -8.90 -5.31 9.06
C ARG A 20 -8.89 -6.72 9.64
N HIS A 21 -7.76 -7.12 10.21
CA HIS A 21 -7.57 -8.43 10.79
C HIS A 21 -6.78 -8.31 12.10
N VAL A 22 -7.15 -9.12 13.09
CA VAL A 22 -6.54 -9.11 14.44
C VAL A 22 -5.06 -9.46 14.43
N ASP A 23 -4.63 -10.27 13.47
CA ASP A 23 -3.23 -10.69 13.31
C ASP A 23 -2.36 -9.65 12.57
N HIS A 24 -2.94 -8.55 12.08
CA HIS A 24 -2.14 -7.48 11.51
C HIS A 24 -1.41 -6.73 12.61
N HIS A 25 -0.11 -6.50 12.43
CA HIS A 25 0.67 -5.67 13.34
C HIS A 25 0.61 -4.18 12.97
N PHE A 26 0.28 -3.87 11.71
CA PHE A 26 0.09 -2.52 11.21
C PHE A 26 -0.68 -2.54 9.88
N GLU A 27 -1.28 -1.42 9.53
CA GLU A 27 -1.77 -1.15 8.17
C GLU A 27 -1.39 0.27 7.78
N TRP A 28 -0.84 0.44 6.57
CA TRP A 28 -0.41 1.74 6.07
C TRP A 28 -1.39 2.31 5.07
N GLY A 29 -1.62 3.62 5.18
CA GLY A 29 -2.23 4.40 4.10
C GLY A 29 -1.29 4.53 2.91
N ARG A 30 -1.82 4.99 1.77
CA ARG A 30 -1.07 5.03 0.50
C ARG A 30 0.19 5.87 0.60
N SER A 31 0.10 7.06 1.20
CA SER A 31 1.26 7.97 1.31
C SER A 31 2.42 7.33 2.06
N LYS A 32 2.15 6.61 3.17
CA LYS A 32 3.20 5.96 3.97
C LYS A 32 3.78 4.75 3.24
N PHE A 33 2.92 3.94 2.62
CA PHE A 33 3.33 2.80 1.81
C PHE A 33 4.22 3.21 0.64
N GLU A 34 3.79 4.19 -0.14
CA GLU A 34 4.56 4.66 -1.30
C GLU A 34 5.88 5.31 -0.88
N GLY A 35 5.89 6.12 0.19
CA GLY A 35 7.12 6.73 0.72
C GLY A 35 8.14 5.67 1.15
N TRP A 36 7.70 4.65 1.89
CA TRP A 36 8.54 3.52 2.28
C TRP A 36 9.07 2.75 1.06
N ALA A 37 8.19 2.45 0.08
CA ALA A 37 8.54 1.66 -1.09
C ALA A 37 9.52 2.40 -2.01
N ARG A 38 9.33 3.71 -2.24
CA ARG A 38 10.27 4.55 -2.99
C ARG A 38 11.65 4.58 -2.32
N GLY A 39 11.68 4.73 -1.00
CA GLY A 39 12.93 4.69 -0.23
C GLY A 39 13.65 3.34 -0.35
N LEU A 40 12.91 2.23 -0.25
CA LEU A 40 13.47 0.89 -0.43
C LEU A 40 14.03 0.71 -1.85
N ALA A 41 13.29 1.13 -2.86
CA ALA A 41 13.68 0.99 -4.26
C ALA A 41 15.00 1.74 -4.55
N GLY A 42 15.06 3.03 -4.17
CA GLY A 42 16.23 3.88 -4.40
C GLY A 42 17.52 3.39 -3.72
N ARG A 43 17.43 2.80 -2.52
CA ARG A 43 18.61 2.28 -1.81
C ARG A 43 19.12 0.94 -2.34
N ASN A 44 18.33 0.22 -3.14
CA ASN A 44 18.64 -1.15 -3.56
C ASN A 44 18.76 -1.30 -5.08
N GLY A 45 18.73 -0.21 -5.85
CA GLY A 45 18.84 -0.26 -7.31
C GLY A 45 17.61 -0.84 -7.99
N TYR A 46 16.43 -0.49 -7.50
CA TYR A 46 15.15 -0.83 -8.12
C TYR A 46 14.38 0.43 -8.51
N ASP A 47 13.60 0.33 -9.57
CA ASP A 47 12.47 1.19 -9.86
C ASP A 47 11.21 0.61 -9.21
N VAL A 48 10.27 1.48 -8.83
CA VAL A 48 8.99 1.05 -8.25
C VAL A 48 7.82 1.76 -8.90
N THR A 49 6.81 0.99 -9.28
CA THR A 49 5.51 1.48 -9.77
C THR A 49 4.38 0.99 -8.87
N PHE A 50 3.31 1.79 -8.74
CA PHE A 50 2.20 1.51 -7.83
C PHE A 50 0.91 1.18 -8.58
N GLN A 51 0.16 0.21 -8.06
CA GLN A 51 -1.17 -0.18 -8.53
C GLN A 51 -2.05 -0.56 -7.33
N SER A 52 -3.34 -0.74 -7.56
CA SER A 52 -4.28 -1.27 -6.57
C SER A 52 -5.01 -2.51 -7.08
N ILE A 53 -5.45 -3.37 -6.17
CA ILE A 53 -6.28 -4.54 -6.44
C ILE A 53 -7.63 -4.36 -5.76
N GLY A 54 -8.71 -4.71 -6.46
CA GLY A 54 -10.09 -4.65 -5.98
C GLY A 54 -10.83 -3.40 -6.45
N PRO A 55 -12.10 -3.22 -6.01
CA PRO A 55 -12.92 -2.07 -6.38
C PRO A 55 -12.21 -0.76 -6.00
N ALA A 56 -12.06 0.13 -6.98
CA ALA A 56 -11.42 1.41 -6.77
C ALA A 56 -12.42 2.43 -6.24
N ASP A 57 -12.06 3.12 -5.16
CA ASP A 57 -12.65 4.37 -4.75
C ASP A 57 -11.87 5.55 -5.36
N ALA A 58 -12.59 6.60 -5.77
CA ALA A 58 -12.00 7.76 -6.43
C ALA A 58 -10.98 8.51 -5.56
N TRP A 59 -11.16 8.50 -4.24
CA TRP A 59 -10.33 9.25 -3.30
C TRP A 59 -9.36 8.35 -2.54
N LEU A 60 -9.79 7.14 -2.19
CA LEU A 60 -9.09 6.21 -1.32
C LEU A 60 -8.27 5.17 -2.10
N GLY A 61 -8.52 4.97 -3.40
CA GLY A 61 -7.91 3.92 -4.21
C GLY A 61 -8.60 2.56 -3.98
N GLY A 62 -7.90 1.45 -4.25
CA GLY A 62 -8.44 0.10 -4.01
C GLY A 62 -8.15 -0.43 -2.59
N PRO A 63 -8.83 -1.51 -2.17
CA PRO A 63 -8.65 -2.10 -0.84
C PRO A 63 -7.25 -2.66 -0.61
N THR A 64 -6.58 -3.13 -1.65
CA THR A 64 -5.20 -3.63 -1.56
C THR A 64 -4.30 -2.77 -2.41
N GLN A 65 -3.18 -2.31 -1.84
CA GLN A 65 -2.16 -1.54 -2.55
C GLN A 65 -1.00 -2.46 -2.95
N MET A 66 -0.41 -2.18 -4.11
CA MET A 66 0.66 -2.97 -4.71
C MET A 66 1.83 -2.07 -5.09
N ALA A 67 3.03 -2.49 -4.71
CA ALA A 67 4.29 -1.97 -5.23
C ALA A 67 4.96 -3.04 -6.11
N ILE A 68 5.24 -2.69 -7.35
CA ILE A 68 5.93 -3.53 -8.33
C ILE A 68 7.36 -3.01 -8.43
N PHE A 69 8.32 -3.80 -7.95
CA PHE A 69 9.73 -3.47 -7.99
C PHE A 69 10.35 -4.11 -9.23
N ARG A 70 11.13 -3.35 -9.99
CA ARG A 70 11.91 -3.83 -11.14
C ARG A 70 13.36 -3.48 -10.91
N ARG A 71 14.25 -4.47 -11.04
CA ARG A 71 15.68 -4.24 -10.86
C ARG A 71 16.19 -3.38 -12.01
N ASN A 72 16.95 -2.34 -11.69
CA ASN A 72 17.57 -1.51 -12.70
C ASN A 72 18.63 -2.36 -13.40
N GLN A 73 18.61 -2.41 -14.73
CA GLN A 73 19.70 -3.04 -15.46
C GLN A 73 20.94 -2.14 -15.32
N VAL A 74 22.05 -2.76 -14.92
CA VAL A 74 23.37 -2.11 -14.82
C VAL A 74 23.91 -1.90 -16.22
#